data_AF-A0A417UFS1-F1
#
_entry.id   AF-A0A417UFS1-F1
#
_cell.length_a   1.000
_cell.length_b   1.000
_cell.length_c   1.000
_cell.angle_alpha   90.00
_cell.angle_beta   90.00
_cell.angle_gamma   90.00
#
_symmetry.space_group_name_H-M   'P 1'
#
loop_
_entity.id
_entity.type
_entity.pdbx_description
1 polymer ?
#
loop_
_entity_poly.entity_id
_entity_poly.type
_entity_poly.pdbx_seq_one_letter_code
_entity_poly.pdbx_strand_id
1 'polypeptide(L)'
;MENKRFALLIDADNISAKYISVILEELSTYGITTYKRIYGDWTSTQASKWKNQLLENSVIPVQQFSNTVGKNATDSTLIIDAMDILYTGNVEGFCIVSSDSDFTRLASRLRESGMEVIGMGEEKTPRSFRVACTRFVNLENLGNQEDSEEKKQQDNTVSREVIYNAITNIITENENKGKNVELASVGNRLVNMYPDFDVRNYGYSLLSRFLQESGLFLLDKRDNVITISLKENEQSKEEIRTYVMEIIHKAGSKGIGINELSNRVHGRYSHFNVKDFGYSQFSKFVQGMEGVQVYADKNDRKRVKAL
;
A
#
# COMPACT_ATOMS: atom_id res chain seq x y z
N MET A 1 -4.93 21.66 11.18
CA MET A 1 -4.59 20.43 11.91
C MET A 1 -3.31 20.73 12.66
N GLU A 2 -3.25 20.39 13.95
CA GLU A 2 -2.05 20.56 14.75
C GLU A 2 -0.98 19.60 14.23
N ASN A 3 0.23 20.09 13.98
CA ASN A 3 1.32 19.23 13.50
C ASN A 3 1.70 18.26 14.62
N LYS A 4 1.68 16.95 14.31
CA LYS A 4 2.11 15.90 15.24
C LYS A 4 3.56 16.12 15.66
N ARG A 5 3.89 15.83 16.91
CA ARG A 5 5.24 15.90 17.46
C ARG A 5 5.87 14.52 17.43
N PHE A 6 7.08 14.44 16.89
CA PHE A 6 7.84 13.20 16.74
C PHE A 6 9.12 13.21 17.55
N ALA A 7 9.47 12.03 18.09
CA ALA A 7 10.80 11.74 18.60
C ALA A 7 11.63 10.99 17.55
N LEU A 8 12.71 11.59 17.08
CA LEU A 8 13.69 10.98 16.19
C LEU A 8 14.78 10.30 17.02
N LEU A 9 14.91 8.98 16.84
CA LEU A 9 15.87 8.12 17.53
C LEU A 9 16.70 7.37 16.48
N ILE A 10 17.99 7.70 16.40
CA ILE A 10 18.90 7.15 15.38
C ILE A 10 19.91 6.22 16.02
N ASP A 11 20.03 5.03 15.47
CA ASP A 11 21.07 4.07 15.79
C ASP A 11 22.32 4.35 14.93
N ALA A 12 23.36 4.94 15.55
CA ALA A 12 24.59 5.33 14.85
C ALA A 12 25.47 4.14 14.45
N ASP A 13 25.28 2.99 15.10
CA ASP A 13 26.08 1.80 14.85
C ASP A 13 25.58 1.08 13.59
N ASN A 14 24.30 1.25 13.25
CA ASN A 14 23.67 0.62 12.09
C ASN A 14 23.50 1.55 10.87
N ILE A 15 23.44 2.86 11.08
CA ILE A 15 23.14 3.86 10.04
C ILE A 15 24.34 4.75 9.74
N SER A 16 24.52 5.09 8.45
CA SER A 16 25.57 6.01 8.01
C SER A 16 25.17 7.48 8.15
N ALA A 17 26.12 8.33 8.59
CA ALA A 17 25.95 9.78 8.71
C ALA A 17 25.48 10.48 7.42
N LYS A 18 25.69 9.87 6.24
CA LYS A 18 25.23 10.42 4.95
C LYS A 18 23.71 10.58 4.85
N TYR A 19 22.94 9.82 5.64
CA TYR A 19 21.48 9.83 5.57
C TYR A 19 20.82 10.91 6.43
N ILE A 20 21.57 11.65 7.26
CA ILE A 20 20.96 12.54 8.25
C ILE A 20 20.04 13.60 7.64
N SER A 21 20.46 14.21 6.54
CA SER A 21 19.69 15.27 5.87
C SER A 21 18.38 14.71 5.30
N VAL A 22 18.44 13.56 4.62
CA VAL A 22 17.25 12.93 4.03
C VAL A 22 16.30 12.36 5.08
N ILE A 23 16.82 11.88 6.22
CA ILE A 23 16.00 11.45 7.37
C ILE A 23 15.18 12.63 7.91
N LEU A 24 15.83 13.77 8.12
CA LEU A 24 15.19 14.96 8.67
C LEU A 24 14.17 15.55 7.69
N GLU A 25 14.50 15.58 6.40
CA GLU A 25 13.60 16.02 5.34
C GLU A 25 12.36 15.13 5.26
N GLU A 26 12.52 13.81 5.18
CA GLU A 26 11.40 12.88 5.13
C GLU A 26 10.52 13.01 6.39
N LEU A 27 11.12 13.05 7.59
CA LEU A 27 10.37 13.16 8.85
C LEU A 27 9.55 14.46 8.93
N SER A 28 10.05 15.54 8.33
CA SER A 28 9.34 16.84 8.31
C SER A 28 7.99 16.80 7.59
N THR A 29 7.78 15.81 6.72
CA THR A 29 6.50 15.61 6.02
C THR A 29 5.40 15.05 6.93
N TYR A 30 5.77 14.43 8.06
CA TYR A 30 4.84 13.82 9.02
C TYR A 30 4.51 14.74 10.20
N GLY A 31 5.46 15.59 10.60
CA GLY A 31 5.27 16.47 11.75
C GLY A 31 6.53 17.20 12.21
N ILE A 32 6.45 17.76 13.41
CA ILE A 32 7.52 18.52 14.05
C ILE A 32 8.40 17.56 14.85
N THR A 33 9.70 17.55 14.57
CA THR A 33 10.66 16.73 15.32
C THR A 33 11.05 17.43 16.63
N THR A 34 10.49 16.99 17.76
CA THR A 34 10.70 17.56 19.09
C THR A 34 11.95 17.00 19.77
N TYR A 35 12.17 15.69 19.67
CA TYR A 35 13.40 15.04 20.14
C TYR A 35 14.23 14.65 18.93
N LYS A 36 15.53 14.98 18.94
CA LYS A 36 16.51 14.54 17.94
C LYS A 36 17.68 13.92 18.66
N ARG A 37 17.67 12.60 18.80
CA ARG A 37 18.71 11.86 19.52
C ARG A 37 19.33 10.81 18.63
N ILE A 38 20.64 10.66 18.79
CA ILE A 38 21.41 9.62 18.13
C ILE A 38 22.21 8.88 19.19
N TYR A 39 22.26 7.55 19.10
CA TYR A 39 22.83 6.68 20.11
C TYR A 39 24.01 5.93 19.51
N GLY A 40 25.10 5.86 20.26
CA GLY A 40 26.28 5.11 19.86
C GLY A 40 27.46 5.33 20.81
N ASP A 41 28.56 4.66 20.51
CA ASP A 41 29.82 4.88 21.19
C ASP A 41 30.66 5.95 20.46
N TRP A 42 30.59 7.19 20.95
CA TRP A 42 31.29 8.35 20.38
C TRP A 42 32.80 8.34 20.63
N THR A 43 33.32 7.36 21.38
CA THR A 43 34.77 7.15 21.50
C THR A 43 35.35 6.35 20.34
N SER A 44 34.51 5.75 19.50
CA SER A 44 34.93 4.99 18.33
C SER A 44 35.43 5.91 17.20
N THR A 45 36.32 5.40 16.35
CA THR A 45 36.81 6.16 15.17
C THR A 45 35.71 6.44 14.15
N GLN A 46 34.65 5.62 14.11
CA GLN A 46 33.51 5.79 13.20
C GLN A 46 32.64 7.00 13.55
N ALA A 47 32.60 7.38 14.85
CA ALA A 47 31.89 8.55 15.35
C ALA A 47 32.40 9.88 14.78
N SER A 48 33.64 9.93 14.29
CA SER A 48 34.22 11.15 13.70
C SER A 48 33.42 11.67 12.51
N LYS A 49 32.79 10.79 11.74
CA LYS A 49 31.95 11.14 10.57
C LYS A 49 30.59 11.72 10.95
N TRP A 50 30.16 11.60 12.20
CA TRP A 50 28.90 12.16 12.67
C TRP A 50 29.07 13.57 13.25
N LYS A 51 30.27 13.91 13.76
CA LYS A 51 30.49 15.15 14.53
C LYS A 51 29.97 16.42 13.86
N ASN A 52 30.30 16.66 12.59
CA ASN A 52 29.89 17.87 11.89
C ASN A 52 28.38 17.87 11.63
N GLN A 53 27.86 16.73 11.19
CA GLN A 53 26.46 16.49 10.86
C GLN A 53 25.55 16.70 12.06
N LEU A 54 25.96 16.24 13.25
CA LEU A 54 25.18 16.41 14.48
C LEU A 54 25.10 17.88 14.90
N LEU A 55 26.21 18.62 14.79
CA LEU A 55 26.25 20.05 15.11
C LEU A 55 25.40 20.88 14.15
N GLU A 56 25.50 20.61 12.85
CA GLU A 56 24.73 21.33 11.82
C GLU A 56 23.22 21.08 11.93
N ASN A 57 22.81 19.89 12.36
CA ASN A 57 21.41 19.49 12.38
C ASN A 57 20.74 19.54 13.77
N SER A 58 21.46 20.04 14.78
CA SER A 58 21.00 20.09 16.19
C SER A 58 20.52 18.74 16.71
N VAL A 59 21.29 17.68 16.44
CA VAL A 59 21.01 16.32 16.89
C VAL A 59 21.86 16.02 18.12
N ILE A 60 21.22 15.56 19.19
CA ILE A 60 21.86 15.34 20.49
C ILE A 60 22.50 13.95 20.50
N PRO A 61 23.84 13.83 20.64
CA PRO A 61 24.50 12.55 20.83
C PRO A 61 24.27 12.01 22.25
N VAL A 62 23.82 10.77 22.34
CA VAL A 62 23.70 9.99 23.58
C VAL A 62 24.84 8.98 23.59
N GLN A 63 25.78 9.15 24.51
CA GLN A 63 26.94 8.26 24.66
C GLN A 63 26.53 6.98 25.37
N GLN A 64 26.91 5.85 24.78
CA GLN A 64 26.91 4.57 25.48
C GLN A 64 28.22 3.83 25.21
N PHE A 65 28.95 3.49 26.28
CA PHE A 65 30.19 2.73 26.16
C PHE A 65 29.91 1.28 25.78
N SER A 66 30.65 0.77 24.80
CA SER A 66 30.68 -0.65 24.47
C SER A 66 31.62 -1.40 25.41
N ASN A 67 31.09 -1.98 26.49
CA ASN A 67 31.89 -2.75 27.45
C ASN A 67 32.54 -4.02 26.85
N THR A 68 31.99 -4.53 25.74
CA THR A 68 32.52 -5.63 24.93
C THR A 68 32.00 -5.49 23.51
N VAL A 69 32.86 -5.74 22.51
CA VAL A 69 32.50 -5.66 21.08
C VAL A 69 31.31 -6.58 20.76
N GLY A 70 30.27 -6.04 20.13
CA GLY A 70 29.11 -6.80 19.66
C GLY A 70 27.99 -7.04 20.68
N LYS A 71 27.89 -6.23 21.75
CA LYS A 71 26.72 -6.25 22.65
C LYS A 71 25.80 -5.06 22.39
N ASN A 72 24.50 -5.30 22.52
CA ASN A 72 23.35 -4.41 22.29
C ASN A 72 23.22 -3.27 23.34
N ALA A 73 24.33 -2.69 23.79
CA ALA A 73 24.32 -1.64 24.81
C ALA A 73 23.70 -0.35 24.26
N THR A 74 24.07 0.03 23.03
CA THR A 74 23.47 1.16 22.30
C THR A 74 21.96 0.95 22.16
N ASP A 75 21.54 -0.22 21.70
CA ASP A 75 20.12 -0.55 21.49
C ASP A 75 19.32 -0.48 22.80
N SER A 76 19.87 -1.03 23.87
CA SER A 76 19.25 -0.97 25.20
C SER A 76 19.05 0.47 25.66
N THR A 77 20.03 1.33 25.42
CA THR A 77 19.96 2.75 25.77
C THR A 77 18.89 3.47 24.96
N LEU A 78 18.84 3.22 23.65
CA LEU A 78 17.80 3.76 22.76
C LEU A 78 16.40 3.31 23.19
N ILE A 79 16.23 2.03 23.52
CA ILE A 79 14.94 1.46 23.96
C ILE A 79 14.49 2.09 25.28
N ILE A 80 15.39 2.22 26.26
CA ILE A 80 15.08 2.85 27.55
C ILE A 80 14.62 4.29 27.32
N ASP A 81 15.38 5.07 26.55
CA ASP A 81 15.07 6.47 26.33
C ASP A 81 13.79 6.66 25.50
N ALA A 82 13.51 5.76 24.54
CA ALA A 82 12.24 5.73 23.82
C ALA A 82 11.04 5.52 24.76
N MET A 83 11.16 4.61 25.73
CA MET A 83 10.11 4.36 26.72
C MET A 83 9.96 5.55 27.67
N ASP A 84 11.04 6.18 28.10
CA ASP A 84 10.98 7.38 28.94
C ASP A 84 10.26 8.52 28.20
N ILE A 85 10.62 8.77 26.94
CA ILE A 85 9.93 9.75 26.07
C ILE A 85 8.44 9.41 25.95
N LEU A 86 8.09 8.14 25.72
CA LEU A 86 6.70 7.69 25.60
C LEU A 86 5.88 8.09 26.84
N TYR A 87 6.42 7.84 28.04
CA TYR A 87 5.71 8.13 29.28
C TYR A 87 5.70 9.61 29.67
N THR A 88 6.48 10.47 29.00
CA THR A 88 6.31 11.93 29.17
C THR A 88 4.99 12.46 28.58
N GLY A 89 4.41 11.76 27.60
CA GLY A 89 3.20 12.20 26.91
C GLY A 89 3.39 13.41 25.98
N ASN A 90 4.63 13.77 25.64
CA ASN A 90 4.93 14.97 24.85
C ASN A 90 4.98 14.76 23.33
N VAL A 91 4.82 13.53 22.84
CA VAL A 91 4.89 13.20 21.41
C VAL A 91 3.70 12.35 20.99
N GLU A 92 3.32 12.46 19.71
CA GLU A 92 2.30 11.62 19.07
C GLU A 92 2.92 10.52 18.18
N GLY A 93 4.25 10.57 17.97
CA GLY A 93 4.93 9.58 17.17
C GLY A 93 6.43 9.45 17.41
N PHE A 94 6.97 8.37 16.87
CA PHE A 94 8.38 8.00 16.97
C PHE A 94 8.92 7.70 15.57
N CYS A 95 10.12 8.18 15.30
CA CYS A 95 10.90 7.81 14.14
C CYS A 95 12.11 7.00 14.61
N ILE A 96 12.12 5.69 14.34
CA ILE A 96 13.22 4.78 14.68
C ILE A 96 14.05 4.56 13.41
N VAL A 97 15.30 5.00 13.43
CA VAL A 97 16.21 4.85 12.29
C VAL A 97 17.24 3.77 12.59
N SER A 98 17.01 2.57 12.06
CA SER A 98 17.91 1.42 12.15
C SER A 98 17.52 0.37 11.10
N SER A 99 18.48 -0.48 10.69
CA SER A 99 18.23 -1.69 9.90
C SER A 99 18.32 -2.97 10.75
N ASP A 100 18.35 -2.85 12.09
CA ASP A 100 18.37 -3.99 13.01
C ASP A 100 16.94 -4.48 13.35
N SER A 101 16.75 -5.80 13.35
CA SER A 101 15.50 -6.43 13.77
C SER A 101 15.21 -6.34 15.26
N ASP A 102 16.20 -6.08 16.11
CA ASP A 102 16.01 -6.06 17.57
C ASP A 102 15.04 -4.94 18.03
N PHE A 103 14.86 -3.90 17.22
CA PHE A 103 13.87 -2.84 17.46
C PHE A 103 12.41 -3.24 17.14
N THR A 104 12.16 -4.44 16.62
CA THR A 104 10.80 -4.95 16.30
C THR A 104 9.84 -4.86 17.49
N ARG A 105 10.31 -5.24 18.69
CA ARG A 105 9.48 -5.19 19.91
C ARG A 105 9.22 -3.76 20.38
N LEU A 106 10.21 -2.88 20.26
CA LEU A 106 10.04 -1.45 20.55
C LEU A 106 8.95 -0.84 19.65
N ALA A 107 9.06 -1.03 18.32
CA ALA A 107 8.08 -0.51 17.37
C ALA A 107 6.66 -1.00 17.65
N SER A 108 6.52 -2.31 17.93
CA SER A 108 5.22 -2.90 18.28
C SER A 108 4.65 -2.28 19.56
N ARG A 109 5.47 -2.17 20.62
CA ARG A 109 5.06 -1.63 21.92
C ARG A 109 4.64 -0.16 21.83
N LEU A 110 5.32 0.65 21.01
CA LEU A 110 4.96 2.05 20.77
C LEU A 110 3.60 2.16 20.05
N ARG A 111 3.36 1.32 19.04
CA ARG A 111 2.05 1.25 18.34
C ARG A 111 0.92 0.80 19.24
N GLU A 112 1.17 -0.19 20.11
CA GLU A 112 0.20 -0.62 21.14
C GLU A 112 -0.20 0.52 22.07
N SER A 113 0.71 1.49 22.28
CA SER A 113 0.44 2.73 23.01
C SER A 113 -0.25 3.82 22.19
N GLY A 114 -0.66 3.53 20.96
CA GLY A 114 -1.34 4.47 20.06
C GLY A 114 -0.40 5.46 19.36
N MET A 115 0.91 5.28 19.43
CA MET A 115 1.87 6.14 18.75
C MET A 115 1.97 5.80 17.27
N GLU A 116 2.15 6.83 16.44
CA GLU A 116 2.58 6.64 15.06
C GLU A 116 4.06 6.30 15.01
N VAL A 117 4.42 5.16 14.43
CA VAL A 117 5.81 4.69 14.37
C VAL A 117 6.29 4.68 12.92
N ILE A 118 7.23 5.56 12.61
CA ILE A 118 7.92 5.62 11.32
C ILE A 118 9.25 4.88 11.48
N GLY A 119 9.42 3.76 10.79
CA GLY A 119 10.71 3.08 10.67
C GLY A 119 11.47 3.62 9.47
N MET A 120 12.77 3.85 9.62
CA MET A 120 13.64 4.19 8.50
C MET A 120 14.90 3.32 8.52
N GLY A 121 15.25 2.73 7.39
CA GLY A 121 16.41 1.86 7.29
C GLY A 121 16.83 1.60 5.85
N GLU A 122 17.91 0.83 5.66
CA GLU A 122 18.39 0.43 4.33
C GLU A 122 17.59 -0.77 3.79
N GLU A 123 17.73 -1.14 2.51
CA GLU A 123 17.00 -2.27 1.92
C GLU A 123 17.21 -3.60 2.67
N LYS A 124 18.41 -3.77 3.25
CA LYS A 124 18.80 -4.94 4.04
C LYS A 124 17.97 -5.15 5.32
N THR A 125 17.18 -4.14 5.72
CA THR A 125 16.37 -4.20 6.94
C THR A 125 15.48 -5.45 6.93
N PRO A 126 15.32 -6.18 8.04
CA PRO A 126 14.42 -7.34 8.08
C PRO A 126 12.95 -6.96 7.97
N ARG A 127 12.16 -7.80 7.27
CA ARG A 127 10.70 -7.57 7.11
C ARG A 127 9.97 -7.51 8.44
N SER A 128 10.42 -8.26 9.45
CA SER A 128 9.87 -8.26 10.81
C SER A 128 9.83 -6.87 11.44
N PHE A 129 10.90 -6.07 11.26
CA PHE A 129 10.93 -4.71 11.77
C PHE A 129 10.06 -3.77 10.95
N ARG A 130 10.10 -3.89 9.61
CA ARG A 130 9.31 -3.02 8.73
C ARG A 130 7.81 -3.11 9.03
N VAL A 131 7.26 -4.32 9.12
CA VAL A 131 5.81 -4.53 9.37
C VAL A 131 5.40 -4.23 10.80
N ALA A 132 6.36 -4.19 11.73
CA ALA A 132 6.12 -3.74 13.10
C ALA A 132 5.91 -2.22 13.19
N CYS A 133 6.35 -1.44 12.20
CA CYS A 133 6.12 -0.01 12.14
C CYS A 133 4.71 0.33 11.63
N THR A 134 4.29 1.59 11.81
CA THR A 134 3.08 2.12 11.14
C THR A 134 3.35 2.37 9.66
N ARG A 135 4.55 2.87 9.37
CA ARG A 135 5.11 3.03 8.02
C ARG A 135 6.61 2.76 8.06
N PHE A 136 7.16 2.25 6.98
CA PHE A 136 8.59 2.06 6.81
C PHE A 136 9.08 2.78 5.56
N VAL A 137 10.19 3.51 5.69
CA VAL A 137 10.84 4.23 4.58
C VAL A 137 12.22 3.66 4.32
N ASN A 138 12.50 3.29 3.06
CA ASN A 138 13.84 2.91 2.65
C ASN A 138 14.68 4.17 2.35
N LEU A 139 15.78 4.33 3.09
CA LEU A 139 16.70 5.45 2.97
C LEU A 139 17.43 5.52 1.62
N GLU A 140 17.69 4.38 0.98
CA GLU A 140 18.32 4.33 -0.34
C GLU A 140 17.43 4.92 -1.44
N ASN A 141 16.11 4.87 -1.27
CA ASN A 141 15.16 5.51 -2.19
C ASN A 141 15.11 7.03 -2.06
N LEU A 142 15.55 7.57 -0.92
CA LEU A 142 15.60 9.01 -0.67
C LEU A 142 16.88 9.64 -1.25
N GLY A 143 17.98 8.90 -1.21
CA GLY A 143 19.30 9.39 -1.65
C GLY A 143 19.56 9.30 -3.16
N ASN A 144 18.80 8.50 -3.91
CA ASN A 144 19.06 8.18 -5.32
C ASN A 144 18.04 8.79 -6.29
N GLN A 145 17.86 10.12 -6.28
CA GLN A 145 17.06 10.75 -7.35
C GLN A 145 17.80 10.87 -8.70
N GLU A 146 19.11 10.59 -8.77
CA GLU A 146 19.90 10.73 -10.00
C GLU A 146 20.44 9.43 -10.64
N ASP A 147 20.48 8.30 -9.94
CA ASP A 147 20.98 7.03 -10.51
C ASP A 147 20.02 5.88 -10.23
N SER A 148 19.05 5.69 -11.13
CA SER A 148 18.14 4.54 -11.13
C SER A 148 18.50 3.57 -12.24
N GLU A 149 19.64 2.89 -12.12
CA GLU A 149 19.92 1.68 -12.89
C GLU A 149 20.22 0.51 -11.92
N GLU A 150 19.35 -0.50 -12.00
CA GLU A 150 19.52 -1.89 -11.58
C GLU A 150 20.09 -2.17 -10.17
N LYS A 151 19.21 -2.20 -9.16
CA LYS A 151 19.46 -2.98 -7.94
C LYS A 151 18.55 -4.22 -7.88
N LYS A 152 19.20 -5.38 -7.80
CA LYS A 152 18.62 -6.73 -7.74
C LYS A 152 17.60 -6.86 -6.60
N GLN A 153 16.47 -7.48 -6.93
CA GLN A 153 15.44 -7.93 -6.00
C GLN A 153 16.04 -8.83 -4.92
N GLN A 154 16.04 -8.37 -3.66
CA GLN A 154 16.05 -9.25 -2.51
C GLN A 154 14.62 -9.43 -1.98
N ASP A 155 14.35 -10.62 -1.46
CA ASP A 155 13.06 -11.25 -1.12
C ASP A 155 12.29 -10.58 0.05
N ASN A 156 12.59 -9.32 0.32
CA ASN A 156 12.21 -8.61 1.53
C ASN A 156 10.99 -7.69 1.35
N THR A 157 10.56 -7.43 0.12
CA THR A 157 9.43 -6.58 -0.22
C THR A 157 8.18 -7.39 -0.56
N VAL A 158 6.98 -6.82 -0.35
CA VAL A 158 5.72 -7.49 -0.71
C VAL A 158 5.65 -7.68 -2.23
N SER A 159 5.25 -8.86 -2.71
CA SER A 159 5.21 -9.13 -4.15
C SER A 159 4.16 -8.27 -4.89
N ARG A 160 4.41 -7.98 -6.17
CA ARG A 160 3.47 -7.20 -7.01
C ARG A 160 2.08 -7.84 -7.06
N GLU A 161 2.01 -9.17 -7.12
CA GLU A 161 0.75 -9.92 -7.14
C GLU A 161 -0.09 -9.69 -5.89
N VAL A 162 0.53 -9.69 -4.71
CA VAL A 162 -0.17 -9.42 -3.44
C VAL A 162 -0.73 -8.00 -3.43
N ILE A 163 0.06 -7.02 -3.89
CA ILE A 163 -0.40 -5.63 -3.98
C ILE A 163 -1.56 -5.48 -4.97
N TYR A 164 -1.47 -6.08 -6.16
CA TYR A 164 -2.55 -6.03 -7.15
C TYR A 164 -3.83 -6.68 -6.63
N ASN A 165 -3.74 -7.84 -5.97
CA ASN A 165 -4.89 -8.51 -5.35
C ASN A 165 -5.53 -7.65 -4.26
N ALA A 166 -4.72 -7.00 -3.42
CA ALA A 166 -5.24 -6.07 -2.42
C ALA A 166 -5.98 -4.88 -3.04
N ILE A 167 -5.45 -4.30 -4.13
CA ILE A 167 -6.09 -3.20 -4.86
C ILE A 167 -7.42 -3.66 -5.47
N THR A 168 -7.45 -4.82 -6.11
CA THR A 168 -8.68 -5.42 -6.66
C THR A 168 -9.75 -5.54 -5.58
N ASN A 169 -9.41 -6.09 -4.41
CA ASN A 169 -10.35 -6.18 -3.29
C ASN A 169 -10.86 -4.82 -2.83
N ILE A 170 -9.98 -3.81 -2.73
CA ILE A 170 -10.36 -2.44 -2.35
C ILE A 170 -11.34 -1.83 -3.37
N ILE A 171 -11.13 -2.09 -4.66
CA ILE A 171 -12.02 -1.59 -5.73
C ILE A 171 -13.39 -2.27 -5.62
N THR A 172 -13.42 -3.60 -5.59
CA THR A 172 -14.67 -4.39 -5.54
C THR A 172 -15.51 -4.08 -4.30
N GLU A 173 -14.90 -3.82 -3.15
CA GLU A 173 -15.61 -3.41 -1.94
C GLU A 173 -16.35 -2.07 -2.08
N ASN A 174 -15.82 -1.14 -2.88
CA ASN A 174 -16.38 0.20 -3.06
C ASN A 174 -17.37 0.29 -4.23
N GLU A 175 -17.18 -0.53 -5.28
CA GLU A 175 -18.14 -0.65 -6.39
C GLU A 175 -19.52 -1.12 -5.89
N ASN A 176 -19.55 -2.03 -4.92
CA ASN A 176 -20.78 -2.46 -4.24
C ASN A 176 -21.53 -1.30 -3.54
N LYS A 177 -20.86 -0.18 -3.29
CA LYS A 177 -21.43 1.03 -2.70
C LYS A 177 -21.76 2.12 -3.75
N GLY A 178 -21.55 1.84 -5.03
CA GLY A 178 -21.82 2.75 -6.15
C GLY A 178 -20.93 4.00 -6.18
N LYS A 179 -19.73 3.94 -5.60
CA LYS A 179 -18.78 5.07 -5.54
C LYS A 179 -17.53 4.78 -6.37
N ASN A 180 -17.05 5.79 -7.09
CA ASN A 180 -15.74 5.76 -7.71
C ASN A 180 -14.65 5.71 -6.64
N VAL A 181 -13.59 4.95 -6.90
CA VAL A 181 -12.50 4.76 -5.94
C VAL A 181 -11.37 5.73 -6.27
N GLU A 182 -11.03 6.60 -5.32
CA GLU A 182 -9.89 7.51 -5.46
C GLU A 182 -8.57 6.78 -5.23
N LEU A 183 -7.61 6.99 -6.12
CA LEU A 183 -6.28 6.40 -6.05
C LEU A 183 -5.56 6.77 -4.74
N ALA A 184 -5.76 7.99 -4.24
CA ALA A 184 -5.20 8.43 -2.96
C ALA A 184 -5.72 7.59 -1.80
N SER A 185 -7.02 7.26 -1.79
CA SER A 185 -7.60 6.39 -0.76
C SER A 185 -7.06 4.96 -0.86
N VAL A 186 -6.80 4.46 -2.06
CA VAL A 186 -6.16 3.14 -2.26
C VAL A 186 -4.73 3.16 -1.71
N GLY A 187 -3.95 4.18 -2.05
CA GLY A 187 -2.57 4.34 -1.56
C GLY A 187 -2.50 4.36 -0.03
N ASN A 188 -3.34 5.15 0.63
CA ASN A 188 -3.41 5.20 2.09
C ASN A 188 -3.77 3.84 2.70
N ARG A 189 -4.72 3.11 2.09
CA ARG A 189 -5.13 1.80 2.58
C ARG A 189 -4.04 0.75 2.38
N LEU A 190 -3.28 0.83 1.29
CA LEU A 190 -2.12 -0.03 1.05
C LEU A 190 -1.03 0.18 2.10
N VAL A 191 -0.67 1.42 2.41
CA VAL A 191 0.33 1.73 3.45
C VAL A 191 -0.12 1.20 4.81
N ASN A 192 -1.41 1.32 5.14
CA ASN A 192 -1.94 0.77 6.40
C ASN A 192 -1.93 -0.76 6.45
N MET A 193 -2.17 -1.43 5.32
CA MET A 193 -2.15 -2.90 5.22
C MET A 193 -0.71 -3.46 5.16
N TYR A 194 0.17 -2.72 4.51
CA TYR A 194 1.56 -3.10 4.22
C TYR A 194 2.46 -1.90 4.55
N PRO A 195 2.90 -1.76 5.82
CA PRO A 195 3.76 -0.64 6.23
C PRO A 195 5.05 -0.50 5.43
N ASP A 196 5.55 -1.61 4.85
CA ASP A 196 6.73 -1.70 4.00
C ASP A 196 6.47 -1.39 2.52
N PHE A 197 5.23 -1.03 2.16
CA PHE A 197 4.89 -0.66 0.79
C PHE A 197 5.37 0.75 0.43
N ASP A 198 6.23 0.81 -0.58
CA ASP A 198 6.65 2.03 -1.27
C ASP A 198 6.79 1.72 -2.76
N VAL A 199 6.15 2.52 -3.63
CA VAL A 199 6.18 2.32 -5.09
C VAL A 199 7.60 2.40 -5.67
N ARG A 200 8.50 3.12 -5.00
CA ARG A 200 9.91 3.24 -5.37
C ARG A 200 10.65 1.92 -5.27
N ASN A 201 10.26 1.05 -4.34
CA ASN A 201 10.82 -0.31 -4.23
C ASN A 201 10.53 -1.16 -5.47
N TYR A 202 9.52 -0.78 -6.27
CA TYR A 202 9.15 -1.47 -7.50
C TYR A 202 9.70 -0.79 -8.76
N GLY A 203 10.48 0.29 -8.62
CA GLY A 203 11.04 1.06 -9.73
C GLY A 203 10.16 2.22 -10.22
N TYR A 204 9.14 2.63 -9.44
CA TYR A 204 8.20 3.67 -9.85
C TYR A 204 8.22 4.86 -8.89
N SER A 205 8.20 6.08 -9.44
CA SER A 205 8.09 7.31 -8.65
C SER A 205 6.67 7.61 -8.18
N LEU A 206 5.65 7.05 -8.85
CA LEU A 206 4.24 7.33 -8.59
C LEU A 206 3.42 6.04 -8.63
N LEU A 207 2.45 5.93 -7.71
CA LEU A 207 1.49 4.82 -7.69
C LEU A 207 0.69 4.72 -8.98
N SER A 208 0.31 5.86 -9.58
CA SER A 208 -0.39 5.86 -10.87
C SER A 208 0.43 5.18 -11.97
N ARG A 209 1.75 5.43 -12.05
CA ARG A 209 2.62 4.80 -13.05
C ARG A 209 2.77 3.30 -12.81
N PHE A 210 3.00 2.91 -11.56
CA PHE A 210 3.06 1.50 -11.16
C PHE A 210 1.82 0.71 -11.61
N LEU A 211 0.63 1.30 -11.45
CA LEU A 211 -0.63 0.64 -11.79
C LEU A 211 -0.96 0.69 -13.29
N GLN A 212 -0.55 1.75 -14.02
CA GLN A 212 -0.76 1.82 -15.47
C GLN A 212 -0.05 0.68 -16.21
N GLU A 213 1.18 0.36 -15.84
CA GLU A 213 1.95 -0.70 -16.51
C GLU A 213 1.44 -2.12 -16.22
N SER A 214 0.64 -2.31 -15.15
CA SER A 214 0.06 -3.62 -14.84
C SER A 214 -0.90 -4.12 -15.93
N GLY A 215 -1.52 -3.21 -16.68
CA GLY A 215 -2.60 -3.54 -17.62
C GLY A 215 -3.90 -4.02 -16.95
N LEU A 216 -3.95 -4.14 -15.62
CA LEU A 216 -5.11 -4.64 -14.85
C LEU A 216 -6.09 -3.54 -14.44
N PHE A 217 -5.65 -2.28 -14.43
CA PHE A 217 -6.40 -1.16 -13.88
C PHE A 217 -6.58 -0.06 -14.92
N LEU A 218 -7.74 0.60 -14.88
CA LEU A 218 -8.00 1.84 -15.62
C LEU A 218 -7.91 3.01 -14.65
N LEU A 219 -7.19 4.05 -15.07
CA LEU A 219 -7.01 5.28 -14.29
C LEU A 219 -7.63 6.43 -15.06
N ASP A 220 -8.63 7.07 -14.46
CA ASP A 220 -9.28 8.26 -15.00
C ASP A 220 -8.88 9.47 -14.14
N LYS A 221 -8.34 10.50 -14.79
CA LYS A 221 -7.91 11.73 -14.13
C LYS A 221 -8.89 12.83 -14.47
N ARG A 222 -9.62 13.32 -13.45
CA ARG A 222 -10.51 14.48 -13.57
C ARG A 222 -10.06 15.54 -12.58
N ASP A 223 -9.74 16.72 -13.09
CA ASP A 223 -9.13 17.81 -12.33
C ASP A 223 -7.84 17.35 -11.61
N ASN A 224 -7.85 17.38 -10.27
CA ASN A 224 -6.77 16.93 -9.39
C ASN A 224 -7.03 15.56 -8.75
N VAL A 225 -8.13 14.89 -9.08
CA VAL A 225 -8.48 13.59 -8.53
C VAL A 225 -8.23 12.51 -9.56
N ILE A 226 -7.48 11.48 -9.17
CA ILE A 226 -7.29 10.28 -9.97
C ILE A 226 -8.19 9.20 -9.38
N THR A 227 -9.10 8.67 -10.18
CA THR A 227 -9.93 7.51 -9.84
C THR A 227 -9.42 6.26 -10.53
N ILE A 228 -9.60 5.11 -9.89
CA ILE A 228 -9.17 3.80 -10.37
C ILE A 228 -10.35 2.83 -10.45
N SER A 229 -10.39 2.03 -11.51
CA SER A 229 -11.31 0.92 -11.68
C SER A 229 -10.59 -0.30 -12.26
N LEU A 230 -11.22 -1.47 -12.20
CA LEU A 230 -10.69 -2.65 -12.87
C LEU A 230 -10.79 -2.46 -14.39
N LYS A 231 -9.74 -2.85 -15.12
CA LYS A 231 -9.82 -2.96 -16.57
C LYS A 231 -10.66 -4.19 -16.88
N GLU A 232 -11.87 -3.96 -17.39
CA GLU A 232 -12.68 -5.05 -17.91
C GLU A 232 -11.90 -5.73 -19.03
N ASN A 233 -11.61 -7.01 -18.87
CA ASN A 233 -11.03 -7.79 -19.96
C ASN A 233 -12.13 -7.97 -21.02
N GLU A 234 -11.90 -7.47 -22.25
CA GLU A 234 -12.81 -7.71 -23.39
C GLU A 234 -13.11 -9.21 -23.48
N GLN A 235 -12.08 -10.04 -23.38
CA GLN A 235 -12.21 -11.50 -23.35
C GLN A 235 -13.23 -12.01 -22.31
N SER A 236 -13.32 -11.39 -21.14
CA SER A 236 -14.33 -11.74 -20.12
C SER A 236 -15.74 -11.26 -20.49
N LYS A 237 -15.89 -10.12 -21.18
CA LYS A 237 -17.18 -9.68 -21.75
C LYS A 237 -17.66 -10.64 -22.84
N GLU A 238 -16.76 -11.05 -23.73
CA GLU A 238 -17.04 -12.03 -24.78
C GLU A 238 -17.37 -13.42 -24.18
N GLU A 239 -16.67 -13.85 -23.13
CA GLU A 239 -16.97 -15.09 -22.41
C GLU A 239 -18.36 -15.06 -21.75
N ILE A 240 -18.73 -13.95 -21.11
CA ILE A 240 -20.06 -13.77 -20.51
C ILE A 240 -21.14 -13.78 -21.61
N ARG A 241 -20.92 -13.08 -22.73
CA ARG A 241 -21.82 -13.12 -23.89
C ARG A 241 -21.97 -14.53 -24.44
N THR A 242 -20.86 -15.24 -24.59
CA THR A 242 -20.84 -16.63 -25.08
C THR A 242 -21.61 -17.56 -24.13
N TYR A 243 -21.39 -17.43 -22.82
CA TYR A 243 -22.11 -18.21 -21.81
C TYR A 243 -23.61 -17.94 -21.82
N VAL A 244 -24.02 -16.67 -21.95
CA VAL A 244 -25.43 -16.29 -22.10
C VAL A 244 -26.05 -16.92 -23.34
N MET A 245 -25.34 -16.85 -24.48
CA MET A 245 -25.80 -17.47 -25.73
C MET A 245 -25.92 -18.99 -25.61
N GLU A 246 -24.97 -19.68 -24.96
CA GLU A 246 -25.06 -21.12 -24.75
C GLU A 246 -26.31 -21.52 -23.96
N ILE A 247 -26.65 -20.78 -22.91
CA ILE A 247 -27.86 -21.06 -22.12
C ILE A 247 -29.11 -20.88 -22.98
N ILE A 248 -29.17 -19.80 -23.76
CA ILE A 248 -30.30 -19.51 -24.65
C ILE A 248 -30.46 -20.61 -25.71
N HIS A 249 -29.37 -21.05 -26.34
CA HIS A 249 -29.39 -22.15 -27.31
C HIS A 249 -29.83 -23.48 -26.67
N LYS A 250 -29.32 -23.80 -25.47
CA LYS A 250 -29.72 -25.01 -24.72
C LYS A 250 -31.20 -25.01 -24.33
N ALA A 251 -31.82 -23.84 -24.16
CA ALA A 251 -33.24 -23.72 -23.86
C ALA A 251 -34.16 -23.99 -25.08
N GLY A 252 -33.62 -23.93 -26.30
CA GLY A 252 -34.33 -24.22 -27.54
C GLY A 252 -35.58 -23.34 -27.76
N SER A 253 -36.56 -23.87 -28.49
CA SER A 253 -37.77 -23.14 -28.91
C SER A 253 -38.68 -22.67 -27.77
N LYS A 254 -38.59 -23.30 -26.59
CA LYS A 254 -39.34 -22.88 -25.38
C LYS A 254 -38.75 -21.64 -24.72
N GLY A 255 -37.51 -21.27 -25.06
CA GLY A 255 -36.78 -20.16 -24.46
C GLY A 255 -36.55 -20.34 -22.96
N ILE A 256 -35.89 -19.35 -22.34
CA ILE A 256 -35.65 -19.27 -20.90
C ILE A 256 -36.25 -17.98 -20.34
N GLY A 257 -36.71 -18.00 -19.08
CA GLY A 257 -37.19 -16.79 -18.41
C GLY A 257 -36.05 -15.82 -18.14
N ILE A 258 -36.29 -14.52 -18.32
CA ILE A 258 -35.21 -13.50 -18.21
C ILE A 258 -34.59 -13.45 -16.81
N ASN A 259 -35.41 -13.64 -15.78
CA ASN A 259 -34.96 -13.68 -14.38
C ASN A 259 -34.15 -14.96 -14.09
N GLU A 260 -34.56 -16.09 -14.67
CA GLU A 260 -33.83 -17.36 -14.54
C GLU A 260 -32.47 -17.29 -15.21
N LEU A 261 -32.42 -16.73 -16.42
CA LEU A 261 -31.16 -16.48 -17.13
C LEU A 261 -30.26 -15.53 -16.33
N SER A 262 -30.80 -14.43 -15.82
CA SER A 262 -30.07 -13.49 -14.96
C SER A 262 -29.47 -14.19 -13.74
N ASN A 263 -30.25 -15.02 -13.05
CA ASN A 263 -29.78 -15.75 -11.87
C ASN A 263 -28.66 -16.73 -12.21
N ARG A 264 -28.72 -17.42 -13.35
CA ARG A 264 -27.66 -18.33 -13.80
C ARG A 264 -26.37 -17.59 -14.14
N VAL A 265 -26.47 -16.40 -14.75
CA VAL A 265 -25.31 -15.55 -15.05
C VAL A 265 -24.65 -15.08 -13.74
N HIS A 266 -25.41 -14.53 -12.80
CA HIS A 266 -24.87 -14.09 -11.51
C HIS A 266 -24.35 -15.25 -10.66
N GLY A 267 -24.91 -16.46 -10.82
CA GLY A 267 -24.43 -17.67 -10.14
C GLY A 267 -23.05 -18.14 -10.62
N ARG A 268 -22.69 -17.86 -11.87
CA ARG A 268 -21.36 -18.19 -12.44
C ARG A 268 -20.39 -17.02 -12.37
N TYR A 269 -20.90 -15.80 -12.52
CA TYR A 269 -20.13 -14.56 -12.54
C TYR A 269 -20.68 -13.63 -11.45
N SER A 270 -20.17 -13.79 -10.23
CA SER A 270 -20.63 -13.04 -9.05
C SER A 270 -20.43 -11.52 -9.16
N HIS A 271 -19.51 -11.08 -10.01
CA HIS A 271 -19.21 -9.67 -10.29
C HIS A 271 -19.87 -9.13 -11.56
N PHE A 272 -20.75 -9.91 -12.19
CA PHE A 272 -21.44 -9.45 -13.40
C PHE A 272 -22.33 -8.24 -13.11
N ASN A 273 -22.14 -7.16 -13.86
CA ASN A 273 -23.01 -5.98 -13.85
C ASN A 273 -23.37 -5.59 -15.28
N VAL A 274 -24.66 -5.34 -15.54
CA VAL A 274 -25.17 -5.04 -16.89
C VAL A 274 -24.71 -3.67 -17.40
N LYS A 275 -24.34 -2.76 -16.51
CA LYS A 275 -23.87 -1.41 -16.85
C LYS A 275 -22.52 -1.43 -17.54
N ASP A 276 -21.67 -2.40 -17.19
CA ASP A 276 -20.36 -2.72 -17.78
C ASP A 276 -20.46 -3.01 -19.29
N PHE A 277 -21.65 -3.44 -19.73
CA PHE A 277 -21.97 -3.71 -21.13
C PHE A 277 -22.70 -2.56 -21.82
N GLY A 278 -22.89 -1.41 -21.15
CA GLY A 278 -23.60 -0.25 -21.67
C GLY A 278 -25.12 -0.30 -21.54
N TYR A 279 -25.67 -1.21 -20.71
CA TYR A 279 -27.12 -1.41 -20.58
C TYR A 279 -27.64 -1.09 -19.18
N SER A 280 -28.83 -0.50 -19.10
CA SER A 280 -29.49 -0.16 -17.83
C SER A 280 -30.23 -1.33 -17.17
N GLN A 281 -30.54 -2.38 -17.93
CA GLN A 281 -31.32 -3.54 -17.48
C GLN A 281 -30.81 -4.82 -18.15
N PHE A 282 -30.82 -5.95 -17.43
CA PHE A 282 -30.44 -7.26 -17.99
C PHE A 282 -31.25 -7.63 -19.24
N SER A 283 -32.53 -7.28 -19.28
CA SER A 283 -33.36 -7.52 -20.46
C SER A 283 -32.91 -6.73 -21.69
N LYS A 284 -32.34 -5.54 -21.49
CA LYS A 284 -31.80 -4.70 -22.58
C LYS A 284 -30.46 -5.22 -23.06
N PHE A 285 -29.61 -5.67 -22.14
CA PHE A 285 -28.36 -6.37 -22.46
C PHE A 285 -28.61 -7.58 -23.36
N VAL A 286 -29.54 -8.46 -22.98
CA VAL A 286 -29.88 -9.66 -23.76
C VAL A 286 -30.56 -9.30 -25.10
N GLN A 287 -31.40 -8.26 -25.13
CA GLN A 287 -32.04 -7.78 -26.36
C GLN A 287 -31.03 -7.19 -27.36
N GLY A 288 -29.91 -6.64 -26.88
CA GLY A 288 -28.83 -6.11 -27.71
C GLY A 288 -27.88 -7.16 -28.28
N MET A 289 -28.09 -8.45 -27.97
CA MET A 289 -27.30 -9.55 -28.54
C MET A 289 -27.87 -9.96 -29.90
N GLU A 290 -27.00 -10.15 -30.89
CA GLU A 290 -27.40 -10.65 -32.21
C GLU A 290 -27.95 -12.09 -32.13
N GLY A 291 -28.95 -12.40 -32.95
CA GLY A 291 -29.53 -13.76 -33.00
C GLY A 291 -30.44 -14.14 -31.83
N VAL A 292 -30.93 -13.15 -31.07
CA VAL A 292 -31.77 -13.38 -29.89
C VAL A 292 -33.11 -12.64 -29.99
N GLN A 293 -34.18 -13.29 -29.55
CA GLN A 293 -35.51 -12.68 -29.45
C GLN A 293 -36.02 -12.69 -28.00
N VAL A 294 -36.28 -11.50 -27.46
CA VAL A 294 -37.01 -11.32 -26.20
C VAL A 294 -38.50 -11.21 -26.49
N TYR A 295 -39.34 -12.00 -25.81
CA TYR A 295 -40.79 -12.04 -26.00
C TYR A 295 -41.53 -12.21 -24.67
N ALA A 296 -42.82 -11.89 -24.62
CA ALA A 296 -43.68 -12.16 -23.47
C ALA A 296 -44.41 -13.50 -23.65
N ASP A 297 -44.47 -14.34 -22.61
CA ASP A 297 -45.27 -15.55 -22.65
C ASP A 297 -46.77 -15.29 -22.35
N LYS A 298 -47.58 -16.35 -22.36
CA LYS A 298 -49.03 -16.27 -22.11
C LYS A 298 -49.40 -15.67 -20.74
N ASN A 299 -48.44 -15.59 -19.81
CA ASN A 299 -48.60 -15.02 -18.48
C ASN A 299 -47.85 -13.67 -18.33
N ASP A 300 -47.56 -13.01 -19.44
CA ASP A 300 -46.84 -11.72 -19.54
C ASP A 300 -45.42 -11.75 -18.94
N ARG A 301 -44.80 -12.94 -18.83
CA ARG A 301 -43.43 -13.07 -18.33
C ARG A 301 -42.45 -12.90 -19.48
N LYS A 302 -41.44 -12.04 -19.29
CA LYS A 302 -40.35 -11.87 -20.25
C LYS A 302 -39.51 -13.14 -20.36
N ARG A 303 -39.44 -13.67 -21.57
CA ARG A 303 -38.63 -14.84 -21.96
C ARG A 303 -37.70 -14.47 -23.10
N VAL A 304 -36.69 -15.29 -23.32
CA VAL A 304 -35.72 -15.13 -24.39
C VAL A 304 -35.44 -16.47 -25.07
N LYS A 305 -35.29 -16.46 -26.39
CA LYS A 305 -34.91 -17.60 -27.22
C LYS A 305 -33.93 -17.17 -28.33
N ALA A 306 -33.18 -18.13 -28.87
CA ALA A 306 -32.40 -17.91 -30.08
C ALA A 306 -33.34 -17.80 -31.31
N LEU A 307 -32.93 -17.00 -32.30
CA LEU A 307 -33.59 -16.86 -33.60
C LEU A 307 -33.21 -18.00 -34.55
#